data_AF-C5TBP8-F1
#
_entry.id   AF-C5TBP8-F1
#
_cell.length_a   1.000
_cell.length_b   1.000
_cell.length_c   1.000
_cell.angle_alpha   90.00
_cell.angle_beta   90.00
_cell.angle_gamma   90.00
#
_symmetry.space_group_name_H-M   'P 1'
#
loop_
_entity.id
_entity.type
_entity.pdbx_description
1 polymer ?
#
loop_
_entity_poly.entity_id
_entity_poly.type
_entity_poly.pdbx_seq_one_letter_code
_entity_poly.pdbx_strand_id
1 'polypeptide(L)'
;MDTGGASDGVSCSFVPCHATALPTLRGIAHFRWIHTMTSHAFFPAARPTRREAALLLGAALLLALAVWGPVLPASAHQHGFADQRVLWGLPCALDVLSNLPFAIAGGCGLWMLGRQERGVADGVTRATAALFFAGLLLTSAGSTVYHWHPDDAGLLWDRLGMAAAFAGLLGLVV
;
A
#
# COMPACT_ATOMS: atom_id res chain seq x y z
N MET A 1 -32.23 2.95 65.64
CA MET A 1 -31.52 3.44 66.84
C MET A 1 -30.80 2.24 67.42
N ASP A 2 -29.50 2.45 67.67
CA ASP A 2 -28.50 1.61 68.35
C ASP A 2 -28.01 0.34 67.63
N THR A 3 -26.87 0.41 66.92
CA THR A 3 -25.44 0.33 67.36
C THR A 3 -25.05 -1.14 67.62
N GLY A 4 -24.13 -1.76 66.88
CA GLY A 4 -22.69 -1.46 66.76
C GLY A 4 -21.93 -2.65 67.37
N GLY A 5 -20.88 -3.16 66.73
CA GLY A 5 -20.01 -4.16 67.36
C GLY A 5 -19.25 -5.07 66.40
N ALA A 6 -18.15 -4.57 65.86
CA ALA A 6 -17.06 -5.37 65.30
C ALA A 6 -15.98 -5.59 66.37
N SER A 7 -15.37 -6.77 66.37
CA SER A 7 -14.04 -7.15 66.90
C SER A 7 -14.04 -8.67 67.12
N ASP A 8 -12.97 -9.44 67.06
CA ASP A 8 -11.63 -9.36 66.48
C ASP A 8 -11.11 -10.80 66.55
N GLY A 9 -10.39 -11.25 65.54
CA GLY A 9 -9.83 -12.60 65.49
C GLY A 9 -8.53 -12.63 64.70
N VAL A 10 -7.51 -11.97 65.25
CA VAL A 10 -6.12 -12.03 64.77
C VAL A 10 -5.42 -13.21 65.43
N SER A 11 -4.85 -14.13 64.64
CA SER A 11 -3.47 -14.60 64.89
C SER A 11 -2.95 -15.45 63.74
N CYS A 12 -1.81 -14.98 63.22
CA CYS A 12 -0.58 -15.71 62.88
C CYS A 12 -0.74 -16.93 61.93
N SER A 13 0.03 -17.08 60.85
CA SER A 13 1.49 -16.98 60.88
C SER A 13 2.09 -17.39 59.51
N PHE A 14 3.33 -16.94 59.25
CA PHE A 14 4.30 -17.42 58.24
C PHE A 14 4.20 -16.96 56.76
N VAL A 15 4.87 -15.83 56.50
CA VAL A 15 5.75 -15.59 55.34
C VAL A 15 7.18 -15.90 55.87
N PRO A 16 8.16 -16.52 55.15
CA PRO A 16 8.55 -16.22 53.75
C PRO A 16 9.04 -17.43 52.89
N CYS A 17 9.21 -17.18 51.59
CA CYS A 17 10.51 -17.20 50.87
C CYS A 17 10.43 -17.81 49.46
N HIS A 18 10.65 -16.94 48.47
CA HIS A 18 11.27 -17.16 47.17
C HIS A 18 11.23 -18.56 46.51
N ALA A 19 10.46 -18.64 45.42
CA ALA A 19 10.86 -19.41 44.25
C ALA A 19 10.52 -18.61 42.99
N THR A 20 11.51 -17.86 42.50
CA THR A 20 11.59 -17.34 41.14
C THR A 20 11.44 -18.51 40.15
N ALA A 21 10.30 -18.58 39.47
CA ALA A 21 10.11 -19.45 38.31
C ALA A 21 10.14 -18.60 37.03
N LEU A 22 11.12 -18.91 36.17
CA LEU A 22 11.41 -18.29 34.88
C LEU A 22 10.20 -18.35 33.92
N PRO A 23 10.07 -17.39 32.99
CA PRO A 23 9.06 -17.45 31.95
C PRO A 23 9.40 -18.56 30.94
N THR A 24 8.63 -19.64 30.95
CA THR A 24 8.72 -20.68 29.92
C THR A 24 8.13 -20.16 28.61
N LEU A 25 9.02 -19.74 27.70
CA LEU A 25 8.78 -19.66 26.27
C LEU A 25 8.35 -21.03 25.75
N ARG A 26 7.06 -21.20 25.43
CA ARG A 26 6.57 -22.32 24.62
C ARG A 26 5.62 -21.83 23.52
N GLY A 27 6.10 -21.94 22.28
CA GLY A 27 5.35 -22.26 21.05
C GLY A 27 4.37 -21.19 20.57
N ILE A 28 4.68 -20.41 19.55
CA ILE A 28 4.65 -20.79 18.12
C ILE A 28 3.34 -21.48 17.73
N ALA A 29 2.54 -20.70 17.00
CA ALA A 29 1.64 -21.11 15.93
C ALA A 29 0.42 -21.98 16.29
N HIS A 30 -0.64 -21.32 16.74
CA HIS A 30 -1.94 -21.57 16.12
C HIS A 30 -2.24 -20.43 15.13
N PHE A 31 -1.52 -20.45 14.00
CA PHE A 31 -1.93 -19.75 12.78
C PHE A 31 -3.18 -20.45 12.27
N ARG A 32 -4.31 -20.12 12.87
CA ARG A 32 -5.63 -20.59 12.47
C ARG A 32 -5.97 -19.82 11.19
N TRP A 33 -5.62 -20.44 10.07
CA TRP A 33 -5.96 -19.99 8.73
C TRP A 33 -7.49 -19.87 8.63
N ILE A 34 -7.99 -18.65 8.84
CA ILE A 34 -9.38 -18.33 8.57
C ILE A 34 -9.49 -18.26 7.05
N HIS A 35 -10.12 -19.28 6.47
CA HIS A 35 -10.83 -19.17 5.21
C HIS A 35 -11.81 -17.99 5.30
N THR A 36 -11.36 -16.78 5.00
CA THR A 36 -12.28 -15.70 4.69
C THR A 36 -12.69 -15.90 3.25
N MET A 37 -13.84 -16.55 3.09
CA MET A 37 -14.60 -16.61 1.86
C MET A 37 -14.50 -15.27 1.12
N THR A 38 -14.15 -15.37 -0.15
CA THR A 38 -14.24 -14.33 -1.18
C THR A 38 -15.69 -13.86 -1.30
N SER A 39 -16.14 -13.05 -0.35
CA SER A 39 -17.27 -12.16 -0.58
C SER A 39 -16.75 -11.07 -1.49
N HIS A 40 -16.85 -11.28 -2.81
CA HIS A 40 -16.88 -10.19 -3.76
C HIS A 40 -18.04 -9.30 -3.30
N ALA A 41 -17.73 -8.25 -2.53
CA ALA A 41 -18.65 -7.17 -2.31
C ALA A 41 -18.86 -6.58 -3.70
N PHE A 42 -19.86 -7.10 -4.39
CA PHE A 42 -20.42 -6.50 -5.58
C PHE A 42 -21.02 -5.20 -5.08
N PHE A 43 -20.19 -4.14 -5.10
CA PHE A 43 -20.68 -2.79 -4.90
C PHE A 43 -21.82 -2.62 -5.90
N PRO A 44 -23.07 -2.37 -5.47
CA PRO A 44 -24.09 -1.98 -6.42
C PRO A 44 -23.53 -0.74 -7.13
N ALA A 45 -23.34 -0.84 -8.45
CA ALA A 45 -22.77 0.24 -9.23
C ALA A 45 -23.71 1.45 -9.09
N ALA A 46 -23.36 2.35 -8.16
CA ALA A 46 -24.02 3.63 -8.05
C ALA A 46 -23.86 4.32 -9.40
N ARG A 47 -24.94 4.90 -9.91
CA ARG A 47 -24.85 5.66 -11.15
C ARG A 47 -23.86 6.79 -10.93
N PRO A 48 -22.85 6.95 -11.81
CA PRO A 48 -21.86 8.00 -11.62
C PRO A 48 -22.57 9.35 -11.60
N THR A 49 -22.10 10.24 -10.74
CA THR A 49 -22.58 11.62 -10.75
C THR A 49 -22.25 12.28 -12.10
N ARG A 50 -22.91 13.39 -12.46
CA ARG A 50 -22.60 14.11 -13.71
C ARG A 50 -21.11 14.49 -13.81
N ARG A 51 -20.48 14.79 -12.67
CA ARG A 51 -19.05 15.13 -12.59
C ARG A 51 -18.17 13.91 -12.82
N GLU A 52 -18.47 12.79 -12.16
CA GLU A 52 -17.77 11.51 -12.41
C GLU A 52 -17.91 11.06 -13.86
N ALA A 53 -19.11 11.14 -14.44
CA ALA A 53 -19.34 10.79 -15.84
C ALA A 53 -18.53 11.68 -16.78
N ALA A 54 -18.45 13.00 -16.51
CA ALA A 54 -17.62 13.92 -17.28
C ALA A 54 -16.13 13.61 -17.16
N LEU A 55 -15.64 13.27 -15.96
CA LEU A 55 -14.25 12.86 -15.73
C LEU A 55 -13.91 11.55 -16.46
N LEU A 56 -14.80 10.55 -16.37
CA LEU A 56 -14.64 9.27 -17.07
C LEU A 56 -14.66 9.44 -18.59
N LEU A 57 -15.54 10.29 -19.12
CA LEU A 57 -15.58 10.62 -20.54
C LEU A 57 -14.30 11.32 -20.98
N GLY A 58 -13.82 12.29 -20.20
CA GLY A 58 -12.56 12.99 -20.46
C GLY A 58 -11.37 12.02 -20.47
N ALA A 59 -11.28 11.14 -19.47
CA ALA A 59 -10.24 10.10 -19.40
C ALA A 59 -10.32 9.13 -20.59
N ALA A 60 -11.53 8.71 -20.99
CA ALA A 60 -11.74 7.85 -22.16
C ALA A 60 -11.34 8.53 -23.47
N LEU A 61 -11.63 9.83 -23.62
CA LEU A 61 -11.21 10.60 -24.79
C LEU A 61 -9.69 10.77 -24.85
N LEU A 62 -9.04 11.05 -23.71
CA LEU A 62 -7.58 11.12 -23.61
C LEU A 62 -6.93 9.77 -23.93
N LEU A 63 -7.49 8.67 -23.43
CA LEU A 63 -7.03 7.32 -23.76
C LEU A 63 -7.21 7.01 -25.25
N ALA A 64 -8.35 7.37 -25.83
CA ALA A 64 -8.59 7.21 -27.26
C ALA A 64 -7.59 8.03 -28.09
N LEU A 65 -7.30 9.27 -27.69
CA LEU A 65 -6.28 10.08 -28.33
C LEU A 65 -4.87 9.48 -28.16
N ALA A 66 -4.57 8.86 -27.01
CA ALA A 66 -3.28 8.19 -26.80
C ALA A 66 -3.11 6.94 -27.69
N VAL A 67 -4.19 6.20 -27.96
CA VAL A 67 -4.16 4.96 -28.76
C VAL A 67 -4.27 5.23 -30.26
N TRP A 68 -5.12 6.17 -30.69
CA TRP A 68 -5.41 6.45 -32.10
C TRP A 68 -4.90 7.81 -32.59
N GLY A 69 -4.24 8.58 -31.73
CA GLY A 69 -3.65 9.86 -32.09
C GLY A 69 -2.43 9.71 -33.01
N PRO A 70 -2.00 10.82 -33.63
CA PRO A 70 -0.80 10.83 -34.44
C PRO A 70 0.43 10.50 -33.59
N VAL A 71 1.32 9.67 -34.13
CA VAL A 71 2.62 9.40 -33.49
C VAL A 71 3.44 10.68 -33.46
N LEU A 72 3.72 11.17 -32.26
CA LEU A 72 4.65 12.27 -32.04
C LEU A 72 6.03 11.67 -31.84
N PRO A 73 7.02 11.95 -32.71
CA PRO A 73 8.35 11.40 -32.55
C PRO A 73 8.96 11.89 -31.24
N ALA A 74 9.44 10.92 -30.47
CA ALA A 74 10.27 11.14 -29.30
C ALA A 74 11.50 11.99 -29.65
N SER A 75 11.95 12.82 -28.70
CA SER A 75 13.20 13.56 -28.88
C SER A 75 14.39 12.61 -28.78
N ALA A 76 15.42 12.81 -29.62
CA ALA A 76 16.60 11.93 -29.66
C ALA A 76 17.36 11.84 -28.31
N HIS A 77 17.10 12.78 -27.40
CA HIS A 77 17.75 12.85 -26.08
C HIS A 77 16.84 12.46 -24.92
N GLN A 78 15.62 11.96 -25.16
CA GLN A 78 14.68 11.64 -24.08
C GLN A 78 15.19 10.58 -23.10
N HIS A 79 16.08 9.70 -23.55
CA HIS A 79 16.70 8.65 -22.72
C HIS A 79 18.02 9.09 -22.09
N GLY A 80 18.59 10.24 -22.51
CA GLY A 80 19.88 10.73 -22.02
C GLY A 80 19.87 11.19 -20.56
N PHE A 81 18.70 11.24 -19.93
CA PHE A 81 18.54 11.54 -18.51
C PHE A 81 18.77 10.33 -17.60
N ALA A 82 18.78 9.10 -18.15
CA ALA A 82 19.07 7.90 -17.37
C ALA A 82 20.53 7.89 -16.91
N ASP A 83 20.75 7.51 -15.65
CA ASP A 83 22.07 7.32 -15.07
C ASP A 83 22.88 6.34 -15.91
N GLN A 84 24.12 6.71 -16.24
CA GLN A 84 25.00 5.90 -17.07
C GLN A 84 25.95 5.04 -16.23
N ARG A 85 25.85 5.12 -14.90
CA ARG A 85 26.74 4.39 -13.98
C ARG A 85 26.23 2.98 -13.76
N VAL A 86 27.17 2.03 -13.82
CA VAL A 86 26.94 0.64 -13.44
C VAL A 86 27.54 0.41 -12.05
N LEU A 87 26.74 -0.10 -11.12
CA LEU A 87 27.22 -0.47 -9.78
C LEU A 87 26.89 -1.94 -9.52
N TRP A 88 27.89 -2.76 -9.22
CA TRP A 88 27.73 -4.20 -8.97
C TRP A 88 26.95 -4.97 -10.05
N GLY A 89 27.09 -4.56 -11.31
CA GLY A 89 26.37 -5.16 -12.44
C GLY A 89 24.94 -4.63 -12.63
N LEU A 90 24.49 -3.70 -11.80
CA LEU A 90 23.21 -3.00 -11.96
C LEU A 90 23.39 -1.78 -12.89
N PRO A 91 22.77 -1.75 -14.09
CA PRO A 91 22.74 -0.56 -14.93
C PRO A 91 21.88 0.54 -14.29
N CYS A 92 22.17 1.80 -14.60
CA CYS A 92 21.48 2.98 -14.05
C CYS A 92 21.30 2.90 -12.52
N ALA A 93 22.37 2.55 -11.81
CA ALA A 93 22.27 2.07 -10.44
C ALA A 93 21.59 3.05 -9.48
N LEU A 94 21.84 4.35 -9.64
CA LEU A 94 21.21 5.36 -8.77
C LEU A 94 19.72 5.49 -9.05
N ASP A 95 19.28 5.34 -10.31
CA ASP A 95 17.86 5.38 -10.66
C ASP A 95 17.12 4.19 -10.05
N VAL A 96 17.68 2.97 -10.16
CA VAL A 96 17.06 1.77 -9.56
C VAL A 96 17.04 1.83 -8.03
N LEU A 97 18.13 2.27 -7.39
CA LEU A 97 18.18 2.41 -5.93
C LEU A 97 17.19 3.46 -5.42
N SER A 98 17.00 4.56 -6.16
CA SER A 98 16.03 5.61 -5.80
C SER A 98 14.57 5.13 -5.85
N ASN A 99 14.30 4.01 -6.53
CA ASN A 99 12.96 3.39 -6.59
C ASN A 99 12.65 2.50 -5.37
N LEU A 100 13.65 2.05 -4.60
CA LEU A 100 13.44 1.18 -3.45
C LEU A 100 12.52 1.77 -2.37
N PRO A 101 12.62 3.06 -1.99
CA PRO A 101 11.67 3.67 -1.06
C PRO A 101 10.21 3.57 -1.52
N PHE A 102 9.95 3.71 -2.82
CA PHE A 102 8.59 3.55 -3.38
C PHE A 102 8.11 2.11 -3.29
N ALA A 103 8.97 1.13 -3.62
CA ALA A 103 8.65 -0.29 -3.48
C ALA A 103 8.31 -0.65 -2.02
N ILE A 104 9.13 -0.18 -1.07
CA ILE A 104 8.94 -0.44 0.35
C ILE A 104 7.64 0.22 0.84
N ALA A 105 7.42 1.49 0.53
CA ALA A 105 6.22 2.21 0.93
C ALA A 105 4.94 1.58 0.34
N GLY A 106 4.95 1.23 -0.95
CA GLY A 106 3.84 0.56 -1.62
C GLY A 106 3.53 -0.82 -1.01
N GLY A 107 4.56 -1.63 -0.78
CA GLY A 107 4.42 -2.95 -0.17
C GLY A 107 3.90 -2.88 1.27
N CYS A 108 4.51 -2.04 2.11
CA CYS A 108 4.07 -1.81 3.49
C CYS A 108 2.63 -1.27 3.54
N GLY A 109 2.29 -0.31 2.68
CA GLY A 109 0.95 0.27 2.61
C GLY A 109 -0.12 -0.74 2.24
N LEU A 110 0.09 -1.54 1.18
CA LEU A 110 -0.83 -2.62 0.81
C LEU A 110 -0.94 -3.69 1.89
N TRP A 111 0.17 -4.04 2.54
CA TRP A 111 0.17 -4.99 3.65
C TRP A 111 -0.64 -4.48 4.84
N MET A 112 -0.44 -3.23 5.26
CA MET A 112 -1.22 -2.60 6.32
C MET A 112 -2.70 -2.52 5.96
N LEU A 113 -3.02 -2.15 4.71
CA LEU A 113 -4.39 -2.06 4.22
C LEU A 113 -5.09 -3.42 4.21
N GLY A 114 -4.38 -4.48 3.86
CA GLY A 114 -4.90 -5.86 3.89
C GLY A 114 -5.13 -6.41 5.30
N ARG A 115 -4.46 -5.85 6.32
CA ARG A 115 -4.65 -6.19 7.73
C ARG A 115 -5.70 -5.34 8.44
N GLN A 116 -6.16 -4.27 7.80
CA GLN A 116 -7.15 -3.38 8.38
C GLN A 116 -8.52 -4.06 8.45
N GLU A 117 -9.15 -3.98 9.62
CA GLU A 117 -10.50 -4.50 9.82
C GLU A 117 -11.51 -3.80 8.88
N ARG A 118 -12.46 -4.58 8.37
CA ARG A 118 -13.52 -4.06 7.50
C ARG A 118 -14.37 -3.07 8.30
N GLY A 119 -14.44 -1.81 7.85
CA GLY A 119 -15.22 -0.75 8.48
C GLY A 119 -14.40 0.36 9.15
N VAL A 120 -13.08 0.22 9.26
CA VAL A 120 -12.21 1.29 9.79
C VAL A 120 -12.08 2.48 8.83
N ALA A 121 -12.09 2.22 7.52
CA ALA A 121 -12.14 3.23 6.47
C ALA A 121 -13.30 2.90 5.54
N ASP A 122 -13.93 3.93 4.97
CA ASP A 122 -14.94 3.73 3.95
C ASP A 122 -14.34 3.09 2.69
N GLY A 123 -15.22 2.58 1.82
CA GLY A 123 -14.81 1.86 0.63
C GLY A 123 -14.01 2.71 -0.36
N VAL A 124 -14.27 4.02 -0.43
CA VAL A 124 -13.60 4.93 -1.36
C VAL A 124 -12.19 5.20 -0.86
N THR A 125 -12.02 5.61 0.39
CA THR A 125 -10.68 5.80 0.99
C THR A 125 -9.83 4.54 0.89
N ARG A 126 -10.43 3.36 1.13
CA ARG A 126 -9.71 2.10 1.00
C ARG A 126 -9.29 1.82 -0.45
N ALA A 127 -10.16 2.12 -1.43
CA ALA A 127 -9.85 1.93 -2.84
C ALA A 127 -8.79 2.91 -3.35
N THR A 128 -8.85 4.18 -2.96
CA THR A 128 -7.88 5.21 -3.36
C THR A 128 -6.53 5.00 -2.67
N ALA A 129 -6.51 4.54 -1.41
CA ALA A 129 -5.29 4.06 -0.74
C ALA A 129 -4.67 2.86 -1.47
N ALA A 130 -5.48 1.86 -1.82
CA ALA A 130 -4.99 0.71 -2.58
C ALA A 130 -4.40 1.13 -3.93
N LEU A 131 -5.08 2.04 -4.65
CA LEU A 131 -4.61 2.58 -5.92
C LEU A 131 -3.30 3.35 -5.76
N PHE A 132 -3.16 4.16 -4.70
CA PHE A 132 -1.93 4.90 -4.41
C PHE A 132 -0.76 3.95 -4.17
N PHE A 133 -0.90 3.00 -3.24
CA PHE A 133 0.19 2.08 -2.89
C PHE A 133 0.53 1.10 -4.02
N ALA A 134 -0.48 0.62 -4.76
CA ALA A 134 -0.25 -0.17 -5.97
C ALA A 134 0.46 0.68 -7.05
N GLY A 135 0.08 1.95 -7.19
CA GLY A 135 0.75 2.92 -8.06
C GLY A 135 2.23 3.06 -7.72
N LEU A 136 2.60 3.18 -6.44
CA LEU A 136 4.02 3.23 -6.02
C LEU A 136 4.81 1.98 -6.43
N LEU A 137 4.20 0.79 -6.31
CA LEU A 137 4.82 -0.46 -6.77
C LEU A 137 4.98 -0.49 -8.28
N LEU A 138 3.95 -0.06 -9.03
CA LEU A 138 3.98 0.01 -10.48
C LEU A 138 5.02 1.02 -10.97
N THR A 139 5.14 2.19 -10.34
CA THR A 139 6.19 3.18 -10.64
C THR A 139 7.57 2.58 -10.41
N SER A 140 7.79 1.96 -9.25
CA SER A 140 9.10 1.35 -8.96
C SER A 140 9.47 0.25 -9.95
N ALA A 141 8.52 -0.62 -10.31
CA ALA A 141 8.73 -1.67 -11.29
C ALA A 141 8.94 -1.11 -12.71
N GLY A 142 8.07 -0.19 -13.15
CA GLY A 142 8.12 0.45 -14.46
C GLY A 142 9.43 1.22 -14.67
N SER A 143 9.83 1.99 -13.66
CA SER A 143 11.11 2.70 -13.66
C SER A 143 12.29 1.73 -13.75
N THR A 144 12.29 0.67 -12.93
CA THR A 144 13.37 -0.34 -12.98
C THR A 144 13.47 -1.03 -14.35
N VAL A 145 12.32 -1.39 -14.94
CA VAL A 145 12.27 -2.01 -16.29
C VAL A 145 12.78 -1.04 -17.35
N TYR A 146 12.34 0.22 -17.32
CA TYR A 146 12.81 1.27 -18.23
C TYR A 146 14.33 1.49 -18.13
N HIS A 147 14.86 1.53 -16.91
CA HIS A 147 16.31 1.73 -16.71
C HIS A 147 17.16 0.51 -17.05
N TRP A 148 16.56 -0.69 -17.09
CA TRP A 148 17.23 -1.89 -17.57
C TRP A 148 17.40 -1.90 -19.09
N HIS A 149 16.39 -1.40 -19.82
CA HIS A 149 16.42 -1.27 -21.27
C HIS A 149 15.63 -0.03 -21.69
N PRO A 150 16.30 1.13 -21.87
CA PRO A 150 15.62 2.38 -22.19
C PRO A 150 14.93 2.31 -23.55
N ASP A 151 13.61 2.11 -23.54
CA ASP A 151 12.74 2.13 -24.70
C ASP A 151 11.44 2.89 -24.42
N ASP A 152 10.70 3.22 -25.49
CA ASP A 152 9.44 3.96 -25.38
C ASP A 152 8.37 3.21 -24.59
N ALA A 153 8.37 1.87 -24.68
CA ALA A 153 7.42 1.03 -23.98
C ALA A 153 7.68 1.03 -22.46
N GLY A 154 8.94 0.88 -22.02
CA GLY A 154 9.31 1.00 -20.62
C GLY A 154 8.95 2.37 -20.05
N LEU A 155 9.19 3.44 -20.81
CA LEU A 155 8.85 4.80 -20.41
C LEU A 155 7.33 5.02 -20.27
N LEU A 156 6.54 4.39 -21.15
CA LEU A 156 5.08 4.39 -21.01
C LEU A 156 4.66 3.73 -19.69
N TRP A 157 5.20 2.55 -19.38
CA TRP A 157 4.85 1.82 -18.16
C TRP A 157 5.25 2.57 -16.89
N ASP A 158 6.43 3.19 -16.88
CA ASP A 158 6.89 4.05 -15.79
C ASP A 158 5.88 5.19 -15.52
N ARG A 159 5.49 5.91 -16.57
CA ARG A 159 4.52 7.01 -16.47
C ARG A 159 3.13 6.55 -16.07
N LEU A 160 2.68 5.38 -16.52
CA LEU A 160 1.39 4.81 -16.13
C LEU A 160 1.37 4.46 -14.63
N GLY A 161 2.45 3.88 -14.11
CA GLY A 161 2.61 3.64 -12.68
C GLY A 161 2.49 4.94 -11.86
N MET A 162 3.20 5.98 -12.30
CA MET A 162 3.17 7.29 -11.66
C MET A 162 1.77 7.93 -11.72
N ALA A 163 1.08 7.83 -12.85
CA ALA A 163 -0.28 8.32 -13.01
C ALA A 163 -1.27 7.62 -12.06
N ALA A 164 -1.13 6.30 -11.87
CA ALA A 164 -1.94 5.54 -10.92
C ALA A 164 -1.68 6.00 -9.47
N ALA A 165 -0.42 6.23 -9.10
CA ALA A 165 -0.07 6.75 -7.78
C ALA A 165 -0.73 8.13 -7.54
N PHE A 166 -0.60 9.07 -8.48
CA PHE A 166 -1.22 10.39 -8.35
C PHE A 166 -2.75 10.34 -8.32
N ALA A 167 -3.38 9.48 -9.12
CA ALA A 167 -4.83 9.30 -9.06
C ALA A 167 -5.29 8.80 -7.68
N GLY A 168 -4.58 7.83 -7.10
CA GLY A 168 -4.83 7.35 -5.75
C GLY A 168 -4.65 8.45 -4.69
N LEU A 169 -3.55 9.21 -4.78
CA LEU A 169 -3.27 10.31 -3.85
C LEU A 169 -4.33 11.42 -3.92
N LEU A 170 -4.72 11.84 -5.13
CA LEU A 170 -5.77 12.84 -5.31
C LEU A 170 -7.10 12.36 -4.74
N GLY A 171 -7.44 11.08 -4.93
CA GLY A 171 -8.63 10.48 -4.34
C GLY A 171 -8.57 10.28 -2.82
N LEU A 172 -7.40 10.40 -2.18
CA LEU A 172 -7.26 10.37 -0.73
C LEU A 172 -7.41 11.74 -0.07
N VAL A 173 -7.11 12.81 -0.81
CA VAL A 173 -7.05 14.19 -0.29
C VAL A 173 -8.39 14.93 -0.45
N VAL A 174 -9.30 14.41 -1.27
CA VAL A 174 -10.66 14.95 -1.51
C VAL A 174 -11.66 14.28 -0.59
#